data_AF-A0A4R2R9J9-F1
#
_entry.id   AF-A0A4R2R9J9-F1
#
_cell.length_a   1.000
_cell.length_b   1.000
_cell.length_c   1.000
_cell.angle_alpha   90.00
_cell.angle_beta   90.00
_cell.angle_gamma   90.00
#
_symmetry.space_group_name_H-M   'P 1'
#
loop_
_entity.id
_entity.type
_entity.pdbx_description
1 polymer ?
#
loop_
_entity_poly.entity_id
_entity_poly.type
_entity_poly.pdbx_seq_one_letter_code
_entity_poly.pdbx_strand_id
1 'polypeptide(L)'
;MYLKTPERVKAMGYVFLLALLVATYLEFRVRHTLARRNQTVLNRAGKPESRPTFKTIREVMEPMEILIVHTEHGLVRKIKRSTPQRLSHHI
;
A
#
# COMPACT_ATOMS: atom_id res chain seq x y z
N MET A 1 -2.20 -29.73 -6.07
CA MET A 1 -0.74 -29.90 -5.86
C MET A 1 -0.02 -29.21 -7.04
N TYR A 2 0.45 -27.97 -6.86
CA TYR A 2 0.68 -27.02 -7.98
C TYR A 2 2.14 -26.69 -8.31
N LEU A 3 3.10 -27.56 -8.02
CA LEU A 3 4.47 -27.45 -8.54
C LEU A 3 5.06 -28.86 -8.63
N LYS A 4 4.77 -29.55 -9.74
CA LYS A 4 5.06 -30.99 -9.91
C LYS A 4 6.50 -31.31 -10.37
N THR A 5 7.28 -30.31 -10.80
CA THR A 5 8.66 -30.51 -11.28
C THR A 5 9.66 -29.55 -10.64
N PRO A 6 10.89 -30.02 -10.35
CA PRO A 6 11.92 -29.25 -9.64
C PRO A 6 12.37 -28.00 -10.39
N GLU A 7 12.32 -27.97 -11.73
CA GLU A 7 12.65 -26.74 -12.49
C GLU A 7 11.66 -25.61 -12.20
N ARG A 8 10.36 -25.93 -12.06
CA ARG A 8 9.32 -24.93 -11.81
C ARG A 8 9.42 -24.33 -10.41
N VAL A 9 9.86 -25.13 -9.43
CA VAL A 9 10.16 -24.66 -8.07
C VAL A 9 11.30 -23.65 -8.07
N LYS A 10 12.39 -23.94 -8.81
CA LYS A 10 13.53 -23.03 -8.95
C LYS A 10 13.15 -21.73 -9.65
N ALA A 11 12.39 -21.83 -10.76
CA ALA A 11 11.90 -20.66 -11.48
C ALA A 11 11.00 -19.79 -10.59
N MET A 12 10.09 -20.39 -9.82
CA MET A 12 9.28 -19.67 -8.83
C MET A 12 10.13 -19.00 -7.76
N GLY A 13 11.18 -19.67 -7.27
CA GLY A 13 12.14 -19.08 -6.33
C GLY A 13 12.74 -17.78 -6.85
N TYR A 14 13.17 -17.73 -8.12
CA TYR A 14 13.69 -16.50 -8.72
C TYR A 14 12.63 -15.40 -8.84
N VAL A 15 11.39 -15.75 -9.20
CA VAL A 15 10.29 -14.77 -9.27
C VAL A 15 9.97 -14.20 -7.88
N PHE A 16 9.94 -15.04 -6.84
CA PHE A 16 9.76 -14.58 -5.47
C PHE A 16 10.91 -13.69 -5.00
N LEU A 17 12.16 -14.07 -5.29
CA LEU A 17 13.34 -13.25 -4.96
C LEU A 17 13.27 -11.89 -5.66
N LEU A 18 12.88 -11.86 -6.93
CA LEU A 18 12.72 -10.62 -7.69
C LEU A 18 11.62 -9.75 -7.08
N ALA A 19 10.46 -10.34 -6.72
CA ALA A 19 9.37 -9.61 -6.08
C ALA A 19 9.79 -9.00 -4.73
N LEU A 20 10.51 -9.77 -3.90
CA LEU A 20 11.05 -9.28 -2.61
C LEU A 20 12.10 -8.19 -2.81
N LEU A 21 12.96 -8.33 -3.82
CA LEU A 21 13.96 -7.33 -4.16
C LEU A 21 13.31 -6.01 -4.57
N VAL A 22 12.29 -6.06 -5.43
CA VAL A 22 11.55 -4.86 -5.85
C VAL A 22 10.85 -4.20 -4.66
N ALA A 23 10.20 -4.98 -3.79
CA ALA A 23 9.52 -4.46 -2.61
C ALA A 23 10.50 -3.75 -1.65
N THR A 24 11.63 -4.38 -1.35
CA THR A 24 12.65 -3.81 -0.46
C THR A 24 13.35 -2.60 -1.08
N TYR A 25 13.58 -2.61 -2.40
CA TYR A 25 14.13 -1.47 -3.12
C TYR A 25 13.20 -0.25 -3.06
N LEU A 26 11.88 -0.45 -3.18
CA LEU A 26 10.92 0.64 -3.05
C LEU A 26 10.98 1.27 -1.65
N GLU A 27 10.99 0.46 -0.59
CA GLU A 27 11.15 0.97 0.77
C GLU A 27 12.45 1.76 0.93
N PHE A 28 13.56 1.24 0.41
CA PHE A 28 14.85 1.91 0.45
C PHE A 28 14.79 3.27 -0.24
N ARG A 29 14.23 3.35 -1.44
CA ARG A 29 14.09 4.59 -2.21
C ARG A 29 13.24 5.63 -1.48
N VAL A 30 12.13 5.21 -0.89
CA VAL A 30 11.24 6.12 -0.13
C VAL A 30 11.95 6.62 1.12
N ARG A 31 12.54 5.73 1.92
CA ARG A 31 13.29 6.10 3.14
C ARG A 31 14.44 7.05 2.85
N HIS A 32 15.21 6.78 1.79
CA HIS A 32 16.31 7.63 1.38
C HIS A 32 15.83 9.02 0.95
N THR A 33 14.72 9.10 0.20
CA THR A 33 14.16 10.38 -0.23
C THR A 33 13.61 11.19 0.94
N LEU A 34 12.93 10.53 1.88
CA LEU A 34 12.41 11.15 3.11
C LEU A 34 13.55 11.69 3.98
N ALA A 35 14.62 10.91 4.18
CA ALA A 35 15.81 11.34 4.90
C ALA A 35 16.46 12.57 4.25
N ARG A 36 16.61 12.57 2.91
CA ARG A 36 17.18 13.71 2.17
C ARG A 36 16.34 14.99 2.27
N ARG A 37 15.01 14.85 2.35
CA ARG A 37 14.08 15.99 2.43
C ARG A 37 13.72 16.36 3.87
N ASN A 38 14.25 15.65 4.86
CA ASN A 38 13.88 15.75 6.28
C ASN A 38 12.36 15.67 6.50
N GLN A 39 11.69 14.82 5.71
CA GLN A 39 10.24 14.64 5.70
C GLN A 39 9.87 13.31 6.36
N THR A 40 8.67 13.24 6.93
CA THR A 40 8.12 12.02 7.53
C THR A 40 6.77 11.69 6.90
N VAL A 41 6.40 10.40 6.92
CA VAL A 41 5.09 9.94 6.45
C VAL A 41 4.26 9.58 7.67
N LEU A 42 2.96 9.91 7.68
CA LEU A 42 2.07 9.50 8.76
C LEU A 42 1.82 7.99 8.67
N ASN A 43 2.10 7.27 9.75
CA ASN A 43 1.73 5.86 9.85
C ASN A 43 0.23 5.71 10.15
N ARG A 44 -0.26 4.46 10.16
CA ARG A 44 -1.68 4.16 10.43
C ARG A 44 -2.18 4.61 11.82
N ALA A 45 -1.26 4.83 12.76
CA ALA A 45 -1.56 5.38 14.08
C ALA A 45 -1.53 6.93 14.12
N GLY A 46 -1.32 7.58 12.97
CA GLY A 46 -1.21 9.03 12.83
C GLY A 46 0.12 9.61 13.34
N LYS A 47 1.13 8.77 13.58
CA LYS A 47 2.45 9.22 14.06
C LYS A 47 3.39 9.43 12.88
N PRO A 48 4.22 10.49 12.91
CA PRO A 48 5.25 10.69 11.89
C PRO A 48 6.28 9.55 11.96
N GLU A 49 6.46 8.87 10.83
CA GLU A 49 7.38 7.75 10.66
C GLU A 49 8.42 8.12 9.60
N SER A 50 9.69 8.10 10.00
CA SER A 50 10.84 8.35 9.12
C SER A 50 11.28 7.11 8.34
N ARG A 51 10.80 5.92 8.74
CA ARG A 51 11.14 4.62 8.13
C ARG A 51 9.88 3.85 7.73
N PRO A 52 9.05 4.36 6.81
CA PRO A 52 7.82 3.68 6.43
C PRO A 52 8.11 2.28 5.87
N THR A 53 7.19 1.35 6.12
CA THR A 53 7.16 0.02 5.52
C THR A 53 6.41 0.06 4.19
N PHE A 54 6.57 -0.95 3.34
CA PHE A 54 5.83 -1.08 2.09
C PHE A 54 4.32 -1.00 2.30
N LYS A 55 3.80 -1.50 3.43
CA LYS A 55 2.38 -1.39 3.81
C LYS A 55 1.96 0.07 4.01
N THR A 56 2.72 0.84 4.80
CA THR A 56 2.47 2.27 5.00
C THR A 56 2.58 3.05 3.69
N ILE A 57 3.59 2.74 2.87
CA ILE A 57 3.77 3.35 1.55
C ILE A 57 2.56 3.07 0.66
N ARG A 58 2.10 1.81 0.59
CA ARG A 58 0.91 1.41 -0.16
C ARG A 58 -0.32 2.17 0.30
N GLU A 59 -0.60 2.22 1.60
CA GLU A 59 -1.76 2.94 2.16
C GLU A 59 -1.75 4.44 1.79
N VAL A 60 -0.59 5.08 1.82
CA VAL A 60 -0.45 6.49 1.43
C VAL A 60 -0.56 6.68 -0.08
N MET A 61 -0.11 5.70 -0.87
CA MET A 61 -0.23 5.67 -2.33
C MET A 61 -1.59 5.17 -2.83
N GLU A 62 -2.49 4.74 -1.96
CA GLU A 62 -3.81 4.19 -2.30
C GLU A 62 -4.94 5.24 -2.15
N PRO A 63 -4.96 6.36 -2.91
CA PRO A 63 -6.20 7.06 -3.17
C PRO A 63 -6.66 6.77 -4.61
N MET A 64 -7.71 5.96 -4.76
CA MET A 64 -8.85 6.12 -5.70
C MET A 64 -9.53 4.76 -5.97
N GLU A 65 -10.35 4.31 -5.03
CA GLU A 65 -11.54 3.53 -5.42
C GLU A 65 -12.55 4.54 -6.02
N ILE A 66 -12.71 4.53 -7.35
CA ILE A 66 -13.81 5.25 -7.99
C ILE A 66 -15.07 4.41 -7.78
N LEU A 67 -15.91 4.81 -6.82
CA LEU A 67 -17.22 4.22 -6.62
C LEU A 67 -18.20 4.87 -7.61
N ILE A 68 -18.56 4.14 -8.67
CA ILE A 68 -19.64 4.53 -9.59
C ILE A 68 -20.94 3.94 -9.05
N VAL A 69 -21.80 4.78 -8.49
CA VAL A 69 -23.14 4.37 -8.06
C VAL A 69 -24.11 4.67 -9.20
N HIS A 70 -24.69 3.63 -9.79
CA HIS A 70 -25.83 3.78 -10.70
C HIS A 70 -27.10 3.94 -9.86
N THR A 71 -27.71 5.12 -9.91
CA THR A 71 -29.04 5.39 -9.36
C THR A 71 -29.94 5.84 -10.51
N GLU A 72 -31.23 5.51 -10.46
CA GLU A 72 -32.20 5.77 -11.54
C GLU A 72 -32.42 7.25 -11.88
N HIS A 73 -31.79 8.18 -11.14
CA HIS A 73 -31.84 9.62 -11.38
C HIS A 73 -30.53 10.25 -11.90
N GLY A 74 -29.59 9.43 -12.38
CA GLY A 74 -28.35 9.89 -13.03
C GLY A 74 -27.08 9.52 -12.27
N LEU A 75 -25.95 9.60 -12.99
CA LEU A 75 -24.62 9.17 -12.54
C LEU A 75 -24.09 10.10 -11.44
N VAL A 76 -24.07 9.64 -10.19
CA VAL A 76 -23.41 10.38 -9.09
C VAL A 76 -22.02 9.79 -8.85
N ARG A 77 -20.98 10.50 -9.29
CA ARG A 77 -19.58 10.16 -9.02
C ARG A 77 -19.26 10.48 -7.55
N LYS A 78 -19.30 9.47 -6.67
CA LYS A 78 -18.83 9.60 -5.28
C LYS A 78 -17.37 9.20 -5.18
N ILE A 79 -16.50 10.19 -4.92
CA ILE A 79 -15.12 9.92 -4.52
C ILE A 79 -15.16 9.44 -3.07
N LYS A 80 -14.89 8.16 -2.83
CA LYS A 80 -14.74 7.60 -1.48
C LYS A 80 -13.45 8.15 -0.89
N ARG A 81 -13.53 9.27 -0.16
CA ARG A 81 -12.43 9.68 0.75
C ARG A 81 -12.42 8.66 1.88
N SER A 82 -11.38 7.85 1.97
CA SER A 82 -11.10 7.06 3.17
C SER A 82 -10.71 8.02 4.29
N THR A 83 -11.71 8.62 4.94
CA THR A 83 -11.54 9.23 6.26
C THR A 83 -11.13 8.11 7.21
N PRO A 84 -10.05 8.26 8.01
CA PRO A 84 -9.69 7.26 9.00
C PRO A 84 -10.82 7.19 10.03
N GLN A 85 -11.61 6.12 9.95
CA GLN A 85 -12.62 5.79 10.96
C GLN A 85 -11.89 5.34 12.23
N ARG A 86 -11.60 6.29 13.12
CA ARG A 86 -11.13 6.03 14.49
C ARG A 86 -11.97 6.84 15.48
N LEU A 87 -12.71 6.08 16.29
CA LEU A 87 -13.13 6.33 17.68
C LEU A 87 -14.48 7.04 17.91
N SER A 88 -15.54 6.24 18.07
CA SER A 88 -16.72 6.58 18.88
C SER A 88 -17.28 5.30 19.52
N HIS A 89 -16.61 4.84 20.57
CA HIS A 89 -17.05 3.81 21.55
C HIS A 89 -15.91 3.79 22.60
N HIS A 90 -16.04 4.17 23.87
CA HIS A 90 -17.17 4.38 24.76
C HIS A 90 -16.77 5.45 25.80
N ILE A 91 -17.71 6.33 26.14
CA ILE A 91 -17.83 6.90 27.50
C ILE A 91 -18.72 5.92 28.27
#